data_AF-A0A8J6BWI7-F1
#
_entry.id   AF-A0A8J6BWI7-F1
#
_cell.length_a   1.000
_cell.length_b   1.000
_cell.length_c   1.000
_cell.angle_alpha   90.00
_cell.angle_beta   90.00
_cell.angle_gamma   90.00
#
_symmetry.space_group_name_H-M   'P 1'
#
loop_
_entity.id
_entity.type
_entity.pdbx_description
1 polymer ?
#
loop_
_entity_poly.entity_id
_entity_poly.type
_entity_poly.pdbx_seq_one_letter_code
_entity_poly.pdbx_strand_id
1 'polypeptide(L)'
;MVSLQEFVSSMAPLIDLEKAAEISAESATSSKSLERRGCIMSNLKCTDAQTGLMGKTLLEFQPNKGDVLPPHKFGTHDVVALKPNKADVASSALGQGVVYRLKDSSITVAFDDIPEDGLNSPLRLEKLANEVTYRRMKDALIQLSKNQTGPSVNLVPVLFGENPPMSSKDAAKFSPFNKNLDESQKDAISKALRSKDVFLLHGPPGTGKTTTIIEIILQEVKRGSKILACAASNIAVDNIVERLSQYRTKLVRLGHPARLLPQVLDSALDAQVLRADNSSLAGDIRKEMKVLNSKLLKAKDKNTKRDIRKELRTLAKEERKRQQLAVADVIKNADVVLSTLTGASSKKLYGITFDLVIIDEAAQALEMACWIALLKGPRCVLAGDHLQLPPTVQSAEAEKKGMGKTLFERLTEAYGDQITSMLTIQYRMHELIMNWSSNELYKNKVHFPWHFYASHLLGNCVSAIFSSP
;
A
#
# COMPACT_ATOMS: atom_id res chain seq x y z
N MET A 1 -20.78 14.43 -16.44
CA MET A 1 -20.09 13.87 -15.26
C MET A 1 -21.09 13.77 -14.12
N VAL A 2 -20.91 12.80 -13.22
CA VAL A 2 -21.72 12.65 -12.00
C VAL A 2 -21.33 13.75 -11.01
N SER A 3 -22.28 14.38 -10.33
CA SER A 3 -21.96 15.38 -9.30
C SER A 3 -21.31 14.74 -8.06
N LEU A 4 -20.62 15.53 -7.24
CA LEU A 4 -20.02 15.02 -6.00
C LEU A 4 -21.06 14.39 -5.06
N GLN A 5 -22.23 15.00 -4.91
CA GLN A 5 -23.30 14.48 -4.05
C GLN A 5 -23.85 13.15 -4.55
N GLU A 6 -24.15 13.04 -5.85
CA GLU A 6 -24.62 11.79 -6.46
C GLU A 6 -23.57 10.68 -6.36
N PHE A 7 -22.29 11.02 -6.53
CA PHE A 7 -21.19 10.07 -6.39
C PHE A 7 -21.12 9.52 -4.96
N VAL A 8 -21.15 10.38 -3.94
CA VAL A 8 -21.09 9.93 -2.54
C VAL A 8 -22.33 9.10 -2.18
N SER A 9 -23.53 9.54 -2.58
CA SER A 9 -24.77 8.83 -2.26
C SER A 9 -24.89 7.49 -2.98
N SER A 10 -24.36 7.37 -4.20
CA SER A 10 -24.34 6.12 -4.95
C SER A 10 -23.28 5.15 -4.45
N MET A 11 -22.05 5.60 -4.16
CA MET A 11 -20.93 4.71 -3.81
C MET A 11 -20.98 4.21 -2.36
N ALA A 12 -21.48 5.02 -1.41
CA ALA A 12 -21.54 4.61 0.00
C ALA A 12 -22.25 3.26 0.24
N PRO A 13 -23.45 2.99 -0.32
CA PRO A 13 -24.10 1.68 -0.19
C PRO A 13 -23.40 0.57 -0.97
N LEU A 14 -22.69 0.86 -2.06
CA LEU A 14 -21.94 -0.16 -2.82
C LEU A 14 -20.77 -0.73 -2.01
N ILE A 15 -20.12 0.10 -1.18
CA ILE A 15 -19.09 -0.36 -0.24
C ILE A 15 -19.66 -1.42 0.72
N ASP A 16 -20.90 -1.25 1.18
CA ASP A 16 -21.55 -2.24 2.05
C ASP A 16 -21.92 -3.52 1.32
N LEU A 17 -22.43 -3.41 0.09
CA LEU A 17 -22.72 -4.58 -0.75
C LEU A 17 -21.46 -5.39 -1.04
N GLU A 18 -20.36 -4.71 -1.38
CA GLU A 18 -19.07 -5.34 -1.62
C GLU A 18 -18.50 -5.99 -0.36
N LYS A 19 -18.53 -5.27 0.77
CA LYS A 19 -18.15 -5.83 2.07
C LYS A 19 -18.97 -7.07 2.41
N ALA A 20 -20.29 -7.02 2.21
CA ALA A 20 -21.17 -8.14 2.49
C ALA A 20 -20.91 -9.34 1.56
N ALA A 21 -20.59 -9.09 0.29
CA ALA A 21 -20.20 -10.12 -0.66
C ALA A 21 -18.87 -10.77 -0.27
N GLU A 22 -17.84 -9.98 0.10
CA GLU A 22 -16.55 -10.50 0.58
C GLU A 22 -16.72 -11.32 1.86
N ILE A 23 -17.45 -10.79 2.84
CA ILE A 23 -17.74 -11.54 4.06
C ILE A 23 -18.51 -12.81 3.72
N SER A 24 -19.53 -12.78 2.86
CA SER A 24 -20.31 -13.97 2.53
C SER A 24 -19.48 -15.03 1.79
N ALA A 25 -18.58 -14.60 0.90
CA ALA A 25 -17.62 -15.48 0.24
C ALA A 25 -16.69 -16.15 1.25
N GLU A 26 -16.31 -15.44 2.32
CA GLU A 26 -15.44 -15.93 3.41
C GLU A 26 -16.17 -16.68 4.53
N SER A 27 -17.42 -16.33 4.85
CA SER A 27 -18.16 -16.70 6.07
C SER A 27 -19.30 -17.68 5.84
N ALA A 28 -19.53 -18.13 4.60
CA ALA A 28 -20.44 -19.24 4.38
C ALA A 28 -19.89 -20.50 5.08
N THR A 29 -20.54 -20.87 6.20
CA THR A 29 -20.54 -22.13 6.99
C THR A 29 -19.66 -22.25 8.26
N SER A 30 -20.06 -23.17 9.16
CA SER A 30 -19.58 -23.42 10.53
C SER A 30 -18.05 -23.63 10.69
N SER A 31 -17.52 -23.57 11.92
CA SER A 31 -16.07 -23.74 12.22
C SER A 31 -15.41 -24.95 11.55
N LYS A 32 -16.11 -26.10 11.47
CA LYS A 32 -15.64 -27.32 10.77
C LYS A 32 -15.55 -27.19 9.24
N SER A 33 -16.33 -26.30 8.64
CA SER A 33 -16.33 -26.04 7.20
C SER A 33 -15.29 -24.99 6.80
N LEU A 34 -14.98 -24.03 7.68
CA LEU A 34 -13.92 -23.03 7.49
C LEU A 34 -12.52 -23.65 7.57
N GLU A 35 -12.33 -24.66 8.42
CA GLU A 35 -11.14 -25.53 8.39
C GLU A 35 -11.04 -26.30 7.06
N ARG A 36 -12.15 -26.86 6.56
CA ARG A 36 -12.19 -27.57 5.26
C ARG A 36 -11.95 -26.66 4.05
N ARG A 37 -12.28 -25.38 4.15
CA ARG A 37 -12.02 -24.37 3.09
C ARG A 37 -10.67 -23.69 3.23
N GLY A 38 -9.93 -23.95 4.32
CA GLY A 38 -8.58 -23.46 4.51
C GLY A 38 -8.44 -22.05 5.10
N CYS A 39 -9.51 -21.45 5.63
CA CYS A 39 -9.49 -20.10 6.21
C CYS A 39 -9.22 -20.08 7.73
N ILE A 40 -9.28 -21.25 8.38
CA ILE A 40 -8.90 -21.46 9.77
C ILE A 40 -7.82 -22.53 9.83
N MET A 41 -6.75 -22.24 10.56
CA MET A 41 -5.68 -23.19 10.84
C MET A 41 -5.68 -23.49 12.34
N SER A 42 -6.17 -24.67 12.69
CA SER A 42 -6.36 -25.12 14.08
C SER A 42 -5.24 -26.03 14.56
N ASN A 43 -5.22 -26.28 15.86
CA ASN A 43 -4.23 -27.14 16.54
C ASN A 43 -2.78 -26.71 16.26
N LEU A 44 -2.51 -25.42 16.33
CA LEU A 44 -1.17 -24.89 16.22
C LEU A 44 -0.49 -24.80 17.59
N LYS A 45 0.82 -24.98 17.62
CA LYS A 45 1.69 -24.64 18.75
C LYS A 45 2.60 -23.49 18.37
N CYS A 46 2.77 -22.53 19.27
CA CYS A 46 3.80 -21.51 19.13
C CYS A 46 5.15 -22.18 19.43
N THR A 47 6.04 -22.27 18.45
CA THR A 47 7.36 -22.93 18.60
C THR A 47 8.50 -21.96 18.78
N ASP A 48 8.33 -20.73 18.30
CA ASP A 48 9.34 -19.70 18.44
C ASP A 48 8.67 -18.33 18.59
N ALA A 49 9.29 -17.47 19.40
CA ALA A 49 8.83 -16.12 19.68
C ALA A 49 10.05 -15.20 19.67
N GLN A 50 10.25 -14.53 18.54
CA GLN A 50 11.37 -13.61 18.37
C GLN A 50 10.85 -12.18 18.39
N THR A 51 11.51 -11.31 19.16
CA THR A 51 11.38 -9.87 18.93
C THR A 51 12.02 -9.58 17.58
N GLY A 52 11.21 -9.28 16.57
CA GLY A 52 11.65 -9.21 15.18
C GLY A 52 10.90 -8.15 14.40
N LEU A 53 11.54 -7.62 13.35
CA LEU A 53 10.91 -6.69 12.41
C LEU A 53 10.42 -5.39 13.05
N MET A 54 11.40 -4.59 13.47
CA MET A 54 11.20 -3.18 13.83
C MET A 54 10.33 -2.95 15.08
N GLY A 55 10.49 -3.80 16.10
CA GLY A 55 9.80 -3.69 17.39
C GLY A 55 8.55 -4.56 17.53
N LYS A 56 8.21 -5.35 16.51
CA LYS A 56 7.11 -6.32 16.54
C LYS A 56 7.56 -7.66 17.12
N THR A 57 6.61 -8.51 17.47
CA THR A 57 6.87 -9.89 17.88
C THR A 57 6.51 -10.83 16.73
N LEU A 58 7.50 -11.57 16.25
CA LEU A 58 7.32 -12.64 15.28
C LEU A 58 7.09 -13.94 16.04
N LEU A 59 5.89 -14.51 15.89
CA LEU A 59 5.56 -15.82 16.43
C LEU A 59 5.54 -16.84 15.29
N GLU A 60 6.29 -17.91 15.43
CA GLU A 60 6.25 -19.07 14.53
C GLU A 60 5.31 -20.14 15.10
N PHE A 61 4.37 -20.56 14.26
CA PHE A 61 3.40 -21.60 14.59
C PHE A 61 3.63 -22.83 13.73
N GLN A 62 3.55 -24.00 14.35
CA GLN A 62 3.61 -25.31 13.71
C GLN A 62 2.40 -26.16 14.10
N PRO A 63 2.03 -27.19 13.31
CA PRO A 63 1.00 -28.14 13.70
C PRO A 63 1.39 -28.86 15.00
N ASN A 64 0.41 -29.12 15.87
CA ASN A 64 0.61 -30.00 17.02
C ASN A 64 0.75 -31.47 16.62
N LYS A 65 0.23 -31.85 15.44
CA LYS A 65 0.30 -33.20 14.88
C LYS A 65 0.65 -33.11 13.39
N GLY A 66 1.67 -33.85 12.98
CA GLY A 66 2.20 -33.85 11.62
C GLY A 66 3.26 -32.76 11.38
N ASP A 67 4.02 -32.92 10.30
CA ASP A 67 5.16 -32.05 9.95
C ASP A 67 4.80 -30.99 8.90
N VAL A 68 3.57 -31.00 8.39
CA VAL A 68 3.08 -30.13 7.31
C VAL A 68 1.82 -29.41 7.77
N LEU A 69 1.71 -28.12 7.41
CA LEU A 69 0.51 -27.32 7.65
C LEU A 69 -0.70 -27.96 6.95
N PRO A 70 -1.89 -27.93 7.58
CA PRO A 70 -3.10 -28.44 6.94
C PRO A 70 -3.42 -27.61 5.68
N PRO A 71 -4.08 -28.20 4.65
CA PRO A 71 -4.46 -27.48 3.44
C PRO A 71 -5.18 -26.16 3.76
N HIS A 72 -4.70 -25.06 3.19
CA HIS A 72 -5.13 -23.74 3.63
C HIS A 72 -5.12 -22.68 2.52
N LYS A 73 -5.74 -21.53 2.80
CA LYS A 73 -5.80 -20.33 1.94
C LYS A 73 -5.07 -19.12 2.51
N PHE A 74 -4.28 -19.32 3.57
CA PHE A 74 -3.38 -18.27 4.07
C PHE A 74 -2.29 -18.00 3.02
N GLY A 75 -2.17 -16.74 2.65
CA GLY A 75 -1.04 -16.18 1.93
C GLY A 75 -0.18 -15.35 2.86
N THR A 76 1.05 -15.09 2.44
CA THR A 76 1.84 -14.01 3.03
C THR A 76 1.05 -12.71 2.98
N HIS A 77 1.12 -11.93 4.05
CA HIS A 77 0.46 -10.63 4.24
C HIS A 77 -1.00 -10.66 4.66
N ASP A 78 -1.64 -11.82 4.76
CA ASP A 78 -3.01 -11.91 5.29
C ASP A 78 -3.10 -11.35 6.71
N VAL A 79 -4.22 -10.69 7.03
CA VAL A 79 -4.53 -10.30 8.41
C VAL A 79 -5.16 -11.51 9.09
N VAL A 80 -4.64 -11.87 10.26
CA VAL A 80 -5.10 -13.03 11.01
C VAL A 80 -5.39 -12.67 12.46
N ALA A 81 -6.41 -13.28 13.03
CA ALA A 81 -6.64 -13.30 14.47
C ALA A 81 -6.01 -14.56 15.08
N LEU A 82 -5.25 -14.38 16.14
CA LEU A 82 -4.80 -15.47 17.00
C LEU A 82 -5.84 -15.73 18.09
N LYS A 83 -6.30 -16.97 18.21
CA LYS A 83 -7.26 -17.39 19.25
C LYS A 83 -6.82 -18.69 19.91
N PRO A 84 -7.27 -18.99 21.14
CA PRO A 84 -7.18 -20.33 21.70
C PRO A 84 -7.96 -21.31 20.81
N ASN A 85 -7.45 -22.52 20.62
CA ASN A 85 -8.00 -23.47 19.66
C ASN A 85 -9.47 -23.84 19.92
N LYS A 86 -9.85 -23.95 21.21
CA LYS A 86 -11.23 -24.26 21.65
C LYS A 86 -12.10 -23.02 21.90
N ALA A 87 -11.64 -21.82 21.54
CA ALA A 87 -12.42 -20.61 21.76
C ALA A 87 -13.69 -20.61 20.87
N ASP A 88 -14.80 -20.10 21.38
CA ASP A 88 -15.98 -19.89 20.55
C ASP A 88 -15.69 -18.84 19.47
N VAL A 89 -16.46 -18.85 18.37
CA VAL A 89 -16.27 -17.89 17.27
C VAL A 89 -16.37 -16.44 17.77
N ALA A 90 -17.25 -16.19 18.76
CA ALA A 90 -17.45 -14.90 19.41
C ALA A 90 -16.41 -14.54 20.49
N SER A 91 -15.49 -15.44 20.85
CA SER A 91 -14.44 -15.15 21.82
C SER A 91 -13.46 -14.10 21.29
N SER A 92 -13.01 -13.22 22.18
CA SER A 92 -12.00 -12.20 21.85
C SER A 92 -10.68 -12.86 21.39
N ALA A 93 -10.05 -12.24 20.39
CA ALA A 93 -8.74 -12.68 19.92
C ALA A 93 -7.66 -12.37 20.95
N LEU A 94 -6.66 -13.26 21.08
CA LEU A 94 -5.44 -12.99 21.84
C LEU A 94 -4.65 -11.83 21.22
N GLY A 95 -4.69 -11.74 19.88
CA GLY A 95 -4.07 -10.65 19.14
C GLY A 95 -4.45 -10.71 17.66
N GLN A 96 -4.23 -9.62 16.95
CA GLN A 96 -4.31 -9.57 15.50
C GLN A 96 -2.92 -9.33 14.93
N GLY A 97 -2.58 -10.08 13.90
CA GLY A 97 -1.26 -10.05 13.29
C GLY A 97 -1.33 -10.13 11.77
N VAL A 98 -0.16 -10.00 11.16
CA VAL A 98 0.01 -10.12 9.71
C VAL A 98 0.91 -11.30 9.42
N VAL A 99 0.47 -12.21 8.54
CA VAL A 99 1.30 -13.34 8.11
C VAL A 99 2.56 -12.79 7.46
N TYR A 100 3.71 -13.11 8.04
CA TYR A 100 5.01 -12.66 7.57
C TYR A 100 5.64 -13.67 6.62
N ARG A 101 5.59 -14.94 7.00
CA ARG A 101 6.22 -16.03 6.26
C ARG A 101 5.34 -17.26 6.35
N LEU A 102 5.28 -17.99 5.24
CA LEU A 102 4.60 -19.26 5.15
C LEU A 102 5.60 -20.28 4.57
N LYS A 103 5.74 -21.43 5.24
CA LYS A 103 6.50 -22.60 4.79
C LYS A 103 5.55 -23.80 4.82
N ASP A 104 5.95 -24.91 4.21
CA ASP A 104 5.16 -26.14 4.24
C ASP A 104 4.90 -26.63 5.68
N SER A 105 5.83 -26.42 6.61
CA SER A 105 5.75 -26.90 7.99
C SER A 105 5.39 -25.83 9.03
N SER A 106 5.41 -24.55 8.68
CA SER A 106 5.23 -23.46 9.65
C SER A 106 4.69 -22.17 9.06
N ILE A 107 3.96 -21.43 9.90
CA ILE A 107 3.46 -20.08 9.59
C ILE A 107 3.99 -19.09 10.62
N THR A 108 4.66 -18.05 10.16
CA THR A 108 5.16 -16.97 11.00
C THR A 108 4.26 -15.75 10.88
N VAL A 109 3.77 -15.23 12.00
CA VAL A 109 2.88 -14.07 12.05
C VAL A 109 3.52 -12.97 12.90
N ALA A 110 3.49 -11.75 12.37
CA ALA A 110 3.98 -10.56 13.07
C ALA A 110 2.83 -9.88 13.82
N PHE A 111 3.04 -9.60 15.11
CA PHE A 111 2.08 -8.94 15.99
C PHE A 111 2.65 -7.66 16.60
N ASP A 112 1.81 -6.65 16.79
CA ASP A 112 2.18 -5.39 17.46
C ASP A 112 2.29 -5.59 18.98
N ASP A 113 1.27 -6.20 19.60
CA ASP A 113 1.23 -6.54 21.03
C ASP A 113 0.51 -7.89 21.18
N ILE A 114 1.12 -8.86 21.89
CA ILE A 114 0.48 -10.12 22.25
C ILE A 114 0.59 -10.35 23.76
N PRO A 115 -0.49 -10.78 24.44
CA PRO A 115 -0.40 -11.27 25.80
C PRO A 115 0.43 -12.56 25.82
N GLU A 116 1.49 -12.59 26.64
CA GLU A 116 2.27 -13.81 26.89
C GLU A 116 1.39 -14.93 27.49
N ASP A 117 0.37 -14.53 28.25
CA ASP A 117 -0.65 -15.42 28.82
C ASP A 117 -1.56 -15.98 27.71
N GLY A 118 -1.45 -17.29 27.45
CA GLY A 118 -2.32 -18.03 26.53
C GLY A 118 -1.62 -18.75 25.38
N LEU A 119 -0.34 -18.44 25.13
CA LEU A 119 0.46 -19.07 24.07
C LEU A 119 0.84 -20.54 24.35
N ASN A 120 0.73 -20.99 25.61
CA ASN A 120 1.09 -22.35 26.04
C ASN A 120 0.00 -23.40 25.77
N SER A 121 -1.15 -22.98 25.25
CA SER A 121 -2.25 -23.88 24.88
C SER A 121 -2.29 -24.07 23.37
N PRO A 122 -2.96 -25.11 22.83
CA PRO A 122 -3.19 -25.19 21.40
C PRO A 122 -3.91 -23.94 20.90
N LEU A 123 -3.41 -23.36 19.81
CA LEU A 123 -3.87 -22.12 19.21
C LEU A 123 -4.55 -22.40 17.86
N ARG A 124 -5.29 -21.41 17.37
CA ARG A 124 -5.72 -21.36 15.98
C ARG A 124 -5.53 -19.97 15.40
N LEU A 125 -5.27 -19.93 14.10
CA LEU A 125 -5.26 -18.71 13.30
C LEU A 125 -6.52 -18.66 12.46
N GLU A 126 -7.22 -17.53 12.51
CA GLU A 126 -8.39 -17.25 11.68
C GLU A 126 -8.05 -16.11 10.72
N LYS A 127 -8.21 -16.33 9.41
CA LYS A 127 -8.08 -15.26 8.42
C LYS A 127 -9.22 -14.26 8.62
N LEU A 128 -8.89 -12.98 8.69
CA LEU A 128 -9.87 -11.91 8.87
C LEU A 128 -10.16 -11.20 7.56
N ALA A 129 -11.44 -10.96 7.28
CA ALA A 129 -11.89 -10.03 6.25
C ALA A 129 -11.27 -8.66 6.51
N ASN A 130 -10.87 -7.95 5.45
CA ASN A 130 -10.20 -6.67 5.59
C ASN A 130 -11.20 -5.53 5.80
N GLU A 131 -12.02 -5.61 6.86
CA GLU A 131 -13.05 -4.61 7.22
C GLU A 131 -12.48 -3.19 7.37
N VAL A 132 -11.20 -3.11 7.73
CA VAL A 132 -10.46 -1.86 7.87
C VAL A 132 -10.41 -1.10 6.54
N THR A 133 -10.31 -1.80 5.42
CA THR A 133 -10.26 -1.19 4.08
C THR A 133 -11.60 -0.54 3.73
N TYR A 134 -12.71 -1.25 3.92
CA TYR A 134 -14.06 -0.72 3.71
C TYR A 134 -14.36 0.48 4.61
N ARG A 135 -13.98 0.42 5.89
CA ARG A 135 -14.12 1.55 6.82
C ARG A 135 -13.36 2.78 6.34
N ARG A 136 -12.11 2.62 5.90
CA ARG A 136 -11.29 3.72 5.38
C ARG A 136 -11.88 4.35 4.12
N MET A 137 -12.44 3.55 3.21
CA MET A 137 -13.13 4.06 2.02
C MET A 137 -14.38 4.87 2.41
N LYS A 138 -15.18 4.40 3.37
CA LYS A 138 -16.31 5.17 3.90
C LYS A 138 -15.88 6.47 4.56
N ASP A 139 -14.86 6.42 5.41
CA ASP A 139 -14.32 7.61 6.07
C ASP A 139 -13.85 8.64 5.03
N ALA A 140 -13.21 8.19 3.95
CA ALA A 140 -12.79 9.06 2.84
C ALA A 140 -14.00 9.66 2.10
N LEU A 141 -15.07 8.90 1.84
CA LEU A 141 -16.30 9.45 1.23
C LEU A 141 -16.97 10.50 2.13
N ILE A 142 -16.97 10.28 3.45
CA ILE A 142 -17.51 11.25 4.43
C ILE A 142 -16.65 12.52 4.46
N GLN A 143 -15.32 12.40 4.39
CA GLN A 143 -14.43 13.55 4.30
C GLN A 143 -14.63 14.29 2.97
N LEU A 144 -14.75 13.55 1.87
CA LEU A 144 -15.00 14.10 0.54
C LEU A 144 -16.31 14.89 0.47
N SER A 145 -17.40 14.39 1.06
CA SER A 145 -18.69 15.10 1.09
C SER A 145 -18.68 16.37 1.94
N LYS A 146 -17.75 16.46 2.89
CA LYS A 146 -17.54 17.62 3.76
C LYS A 146 -16.40 18.52 3.30
N ASN A 147 -15.81 18.27 2.12
CA ASN A 147 -14.55 18.87 1.69
C ASN A 147 -14.68 20.35 1.28
N GLN A 148 -15.12 21.18 2.21
CA GLN A 148 -15.22 22.63 2.09
C GLN A 148 -13.91 23.33 2.47
N THR A 149 -13.07 22.66 3.26
CA THR A 149 -11.75 23.14 3.70
C THR A 149 -10.75 21.99 3.64
N GLY A 150 -9.51 22.27 3.26
CA GLY A 150 -8.45 21.27 3.22
C GLY A 150 -7.56 21.39 1.98
N PRO A 151 -6.54 20.52 1.85
CA PRO A 151 -5.55 20.60 0.78
C PRO A 151 -6.17 20.41 -0.61
N SER A 152 -7.18 19.56 -0.73
CA SER A 152 -7.80 19.17 -2.00
C SER A 152 -9.00 20.03 -2.41
N VAL A 153 -9.23 21.17 -1.74
CA VAL A 153 -10.44 22.00 -1.95
C VAL A 153 -10.60 22.46 -3.40
N ASN A 154 -9.49 22.74 -4.09
CA ASN A 154 -9.51 23.12 -5.51
C ASN A 154 -9.47 21.91 -6.46
N LEU A 155 -8.92 20.79 -5.99
CA LEU A 155 -8.81 19.56 -6.78
C LEU A 155 -10.17 18.90 -6.98
N VAL A 156 -10.97 18.80 -5.93
CA VAL A 156 -12.25 18.07 -5.95
C VAL A 156 -13.21 18.61 -7.03
N PRO A 157 -13.48 19.92 -7.14
CA PRO A 157 -14.32 20.48 -8.20
C PRO A 157 -13.82 20.15 -9.61
N VAL A 158 -12.49 20.14 -9.81
CA VAL A 158 -11.89 19.75 -11.09
C VAL A 158 -12.13 18.26 -11.35
N LEU A 159 -11.94 17.38 -10.36
CA LEU A 159 -12.16 15.95 -10.56
C LEU A 159 -13.64 15.56 -10.76
N PHE A 160 -14.60 16.43 -10.43
CA PHE A 160 -16.04 16.22 -10.67
C PHE A 160 -16.60 17.04 -11.85
N GLY A 161 -15.76 17.81 -12.57
CA GLY A 161 -16.21 18.56 -13.74
C GLY A 161 -16.85 19.91 -13.46
N GLU A 162 -16.83 20.38 -12.21
CA GLU A 162 -17.36 21.68 -11.82
C GLU A 162 -16.43 22.81 -12.29
N ASN A 163 -15.11 22.57 -12.29
CA ASN A 163 -14.10 23.49 -12.79
C ASN A 163 -13.23 22.83 -13.88
N PRO A 164 -12.76 23.59 -14.89
CA PRO A 164 -11.85 23.06 -15.90
C PRO A 164 -10.42 22.86 -15.32
N PRO A 165 -9.70 21.82 -15.75
CA PRO A 165 -8.33 21.59 -15.31
C PRO A 165 -7.40 22.67 -15.86
N MET A 166 -6.53 23.20 -14.99
CA MET A 166 -5.59 24.25 -15.34
C MET A 166 -4.19 23.70 -15.61
N SER A 167 -3.52 24.33 -16.56
CA SER A 167 -2.10 24.10 -16.84
C SER A 167 -1.35 25.42 -16.95
N SER A 168 -0.05 25.40 -16.62
CA SER A 168 0.82 26.54 -16.89
C SER A 168 1.04 26.73 -18.38
N LYS A 169 1.00 27.99 -18.83
CA LYS A 169 1.34 28.38 -20.20
C LYS A 169 2.84 28.30 -20.46
N ASP A 170 3.65 28.42 -19.42
CA ASP A 170 5.11 28.37 -19.53
C ASP A 170 5.58 26.95 -19.84
N ALA A 171 6.56 26.84 -20.74
CA ALA A 171 7.22 25.57 -21.02
C ALA A 171 7.96 25.09 -19.76
N ALA A 172 7.63 23.91 -19.27
CA ALA A 172 8.38 23.27 -18.19
C ALA A 172 9.73 22.79 -18.74
N LYS A 173 10.75 23.64 -18.64
CA LYS A 173 12.13 23.21 -18.86
C LYS A 173 12.56 22.34 -17.69
N PHE A 174 12.97 21.12 -17.97
CA PHE A 174 13.54 20.22 -16.98
C PHE A 174 14.78 19.52 -17.56
N SER A 175 15.69 19.13 -16.67
CA SER A 175 16.88 18.36 -17.01
C SER A 175 16.65 16.93 -16.53
N PRO A 176 16.40 15.95 -17.41
CA PRO A 176 16.12 14.58 -17.01
C PRO A 176 17.21 14.00 -16.11
N PHE A 177 16.82 13.31 -15.03
CA PHE A 177 17.75 12.49 -14.25
C PHE A 177 18.09 11.21 -15.03
N ASN A 178 17.09 10.57 -15.62
CA ASN A 178 17.30 9.49 -16.58
C ASN A 178 17.59 10.06 -17.98
N LYS A 179 18.79 9.77 -18.52
CA LYS A 179 19.20 10.23 -19.86
C LYS A 179 18.57 9.43 -21.01
N ASN A 180 18.00 8.26 -20.72
CA ASN A 180 17.49 7.32 -21.71
C ASN A 180 15.96 7.41 -21.90
N LEU A 181 15.36 8.56 -21.57
CA LEU A 181 13.93 8.78 -21.78
C LEU A 181 13.65 9.03 -23.26
N ASP A 182 12.57 8.43 -23.77
CA ASP A 182 12.07 8.73 -25.10
C ASP A 182 11.20 9.99 -25.14
N GLU A 183 10.84 10.45 -26.34
CA GLU A 183 10.07 11.67 -26.53
C GLU A 183 8.66 11.60 -25.95
N SER A 184 8.00 10.44 -25.98
CA SER A 184 6.65 10.29 -25.38
C SER A 184 6.72 10.43 -23.86
N GLN A 185 7.77 9.89 -23.24
CA GLN A 185 8.03 10.05 -21.81
C GLN A 185 8.37 11.50 -21.47
N LYS A 186 9.24 12.17 -22.24
CA LYS A 186 9.60 13.58 -22.00
C LYS A 186 8.41 14.53 -22.14
N ASP A 187 7.57 14.34 -23.16
CA ASP A 187 6.34 15.13 -23.34
C ASP A 187 5.38 14.93 -22.16
N ALA A 188 5.17 13.67 -21.76
CA ALA A 188 4.34 13.35 -20.61
C ALA A 188 4.87 13.99 -19.31
N ILE A 189 6.18 13.95 -19.06
CA ILE A 189 6.81 14.62 -17.89
C ILE A 189 6.62 16.13 -17.97
N SER A 190 6.87 16.75 -19.13
CA SER A 190 6.68 18.18 -19.34
C SER A 190 5.23 18.60 -19.04
N LYS A 191 4.24 17.86 -19.54
CA LYS A 191 2.82 18.10 -19.28
C LYS A 191 2.45 17.88 -17.82
N ALA A 192 2.94 16.80 -17.20
CA ALA A 192 2.75 16.54 -15.79
C ALA A 192 3.21 17.73 -14.96
N LEU A 193 4.45 18.20 -15.18
CA LEU A 193 5.08 19.33 -14.49
C LEU A 193 4.42 20.69 -14.74
N ARG A 194 3.56 20.81 -15.76
CA ARG A 194 2.77 22.02 -16.06
C ARG A 194 1.36 21.98 -15.50
N SER A 195 0.81 20.80 -15.26
CA SER A 195 -0.54 20.66 -14.69
C SER A 195 -0.58 21.27 -13.30
N LYS A 196 -1.64 22.03 -13.00
CA LYS A 196 -1.85 22.62 -11.66
C LYS A 196 -2.76 21.79 -10.78
N ASP A 197 -3.64 20.98 -11.37
CA ASP A 197 -4.68 20.25 -10.65
C ASP A 197 -4.54 18.72 -10.85
N VAL A 198 -4.63 18.25 -12.10
CA VAL A 198 -4.65 16.82 -12.41
C VAL A 198 -3.92 16.51 -13.71
N PHE A 199 -3.19 15.39 -13.73
CA PHE A 199 -2.58 14.83 -14.94
C PHE A 199 -2.69 13.31 -14.96
N LEU A 200 -2.97 12.74 -16.13
CA LEU A 200 -3.12 11.32 -16.37
C LEU A 200 -1.98 10.81 -17.26
N LEU A 201 -1.20 9.87 -16.74
CA LEU A 201 -0.20 9.14 -17.50
C LEU A 201 -0.78 7.79 -17.94
N HIS A 202 -1.12 7.67 -19.22
CA HIS A 202 -1.56 6.41 -19.80
C HIS A 202 -0.33 5.61 -20.27
N GLY A 203 -0.03 4.51 -19.58
CA GLY A 203 1.15 3.71 -19.85
C GLY A 203 0.82 2.28 -20.27
N PRO A 204 0.70 2.00 -21.58
CA PRO A 204 0.57 0.65 -22.13
C PRO A 204 1.68 -0.32 -21.68
N PRO A 205 1.49 -1.64 -21.82
CA PRO A 205 2.47 -2.63 -21.41
C PRO A 205 3.86 -2.38 -21.99
N GLY A 206 4.87 -2.34 -21.11
CA GLY A 206 6.27 -2.20 -21.52
C GLY A 206 6.71 -0.79 -21.91
N THR A 207 5.87 0.23 -21.77
CA THR A 207 6.20 1.62 -22.19
C THR A 207 7.01 2.44 -21.17
N GLY A 208 7.36 1.84 -20.03
CA GLY A 208 8.15 2.52 -19.00
C GLY A 208 7.34 3.47 -18.11
N LYS A 209 6.03 3.23 -17.92
CA LYS A 209 5.15 3.99 -17.01
C LYS A 209 5.80 4.34 -15.67
N THR A 210 6.30 3.33 -14.95
CA THR A 210 6.97 3.55 -13.66
C THR A 210 8.25 4.38 -13.82
N THR A 211 9.03 4.19 -14.88
CA THR A 211 10.21 5.04 -15.18
C THR A 211 9.83 6.51 -15.32
N THR A 212 8.74 6.80 -16.04
CA THR A 212 8.21 8.16 -16.19
C THR A 212 7.71 8.73 -14.86
N ILE A 213 7.01 7.94 -14.04
CA ILE A 213 6.58 8.36 -12.69
C ILE A 213 7.78 8.72 -11.82
N ILE A 214 8.83 7.90 -11.83
CA ILE A 214 10.07 8.14 -11.07
C ILE A 214 10.67 9.48 -11.47
N GLU A 215 10.77 9.75 -12.76
CA GLU A 215 11.28 11.03 -13.25
C GLU A 215 10.40 12.20 -12.80
N ILE A 216 9.06 12.09 -12.87
CA ILE A 216 8.13 13.12 -12.36
C ILE A 216 8.40 13.39 -10.88
N ILE A 217 8.54 12.33 -10.05
CA ILE A 217 8.86 12.44 -8.63
C ILE A 217 10.16 13.21 -8.42
N LEU A 218 11.24 12.82 -9.12
CA LEU A 218 12.55 13.44 -8.95
C LEU A 218 12.54 14.93 -9.35
N GLN A 219 11.83 15.28 -10.42
CA GLN A 219 11.69 16.68 -10.85
C GLN A 219 10.89 17.52 -9.85
N GLU A 220 9.82 16.96 -9.27
CA GLU A 220 9.01 17.64 -8.26
C GLU A 220 9.77 17.79 -6.93
N VAL A 221 10.51 16.77 -6.49
CA VAL A 221 11.41 16.89 -5.33
C VAL A 221 12.48 17.97 -5.57
N LYS A 222 13.08 18.02 -6.77
CA LYS A 222 14.04 19.06 -7.15
C LYS A 222 13.43 20.47 -7.09
N ARG A 223 12.12 20.60 -7.28
CA ARG A 223 11.35 21.86 -7.15
C ARG A 223 10.92 22.16 -5.71
N GLY A 224 11.26 21.29 -4.76
CA GLY A 224 10.93 21.44 -3.34
C GLY A 224 9.55 20.89 -2.94
N SER A 225 8.87 20.18 -3.84
CA SER A 225 7.56 19.59 -3.58
C SER A 225 7.68 18.39 -2.64
N LYS A 226 6.79 18.32 -1.64
CA LYS A 226 6.60 17.13 -0.81
C LYS A 226 5.55 16.20 -1.44
N ILE A 227 5.91 14.94 -1.65
CA ILE A 227 5.13 14.02 -2.48
C ILE A 227 4.56 12.87 -1.65
N LEU A 228 3.29 12.54 -1.89
CA LEU A 228 2.69 11.28 -1.48
C LEU A 228 2.54 10.38 -2.70
N ALA A 229 3.34 9.33 -2.81
CA ALA A 229 3.22 8.32 -3.86
C ALA A 229 2.48 7.08 -3.35
N CYS A 230 1.41 6.72 -4.05
CA CYS A 230 0.53 5.63 -3.68
C CYS A 230 0.32 4.63 -4.81
N ALA A 231 -0.10 3.42 -4.47
CA ALA A 231 -0.65 2.45 -5.41
C ALA A 231 -1.65 1.53 -4.69
N ALA A 232 -2.41 0.75 -5.46
CA ALA A 232 -3.37 -0.22 -4.88
C ALA A 232 -2.67 -1.38 -4.14
N SER A 233 -1.52 -1.85 -4.64
CA SER A 233 -0.80 -3.02 -4.12
C SER A 233 0.55 -2.67 -3.48
N ASN A 234 1.04 -3.49 -2.54
CA ASN A 234 2.37 -3.28 -1.95
C ASN A 234 3.49 -3.39 -2.98
N ILE A 235 3.39 -4.35 -3.90
CA ILE A 235 4.39 -4.57 -4.94
C ILE A 235 4.56 -3.34 -5.84
N ALA A 236 3.44 -2.70 -6.24
CA ALA A 236 3.52 -1.49 -7.04
C ALA A 236 4.22 -0.34 -6.27
N VAL A 237 3.93 -0.17 -4.97
CA VAL A 237 4.62 0.83 -4.14
C VAL A 237 6.10 0.49 -3.99
N ASP A 238 6.44 -0.76 -3.71
CA ASP A 238 7.81 -1.21 -3.49
C ASP A 238 8.65 -1.07 -4.76
N ASN A 239 8.06 -1.29 -5.94
CA ASN A 239 8.67 -1.02 -7.24
C ASN A 239 9.04 0.46 -7.46
N ILE A 240 8.28 1.39 -6.87
CA ILE A 240 8.61 2.82 -6.89
C ILE A 240 9.76 3.08 -5.90
N VAL A 241 9.69 2.53 -4.68
CA VAL A 241 10.75 2.67 -3.66
C VAL A 241 12.10 2.19 -4.19
N GLU A 242 12.14 0.99 -4.79
CA GLU A 242 13.35 0.39 -5.33
C GLU A 242 14.02 1.29 -6.37
N ARG A 243 13.24 1.83 -7.32
CA ARG A 243 13.78 2.74 -8.35
C ARG A 243 14.19 4.10 -7.78
N LEU A 244 13.46 4.67 -6.82
CA LEU A 244 13.83 5.94 -6.19
C LEU A 244 15.07 5.82 -5.31
N SER A 245 15.31 4.66 -4.69
CA SER A 245 16.44 4.43 -3.78
C SER A 245 17.80 4.71 -4.44
N GLN A 246 17.88 4.57 -5.77
CA GLN A 246 19.08 4.81 -6.57
C GLN A 246 19.48 6.30 -6.64
N TYR A 247 18.53 7.22 -6.40
CA TYR A 247 18.71 8.67 -6.57
C TYR A 247 18.97 9.41 -5.25
N ARG A 248 19.20 8.69 -4.13
CA ARG A 248 19.44 9.25 -2.79
C ARG A 248 18.36 10.24 -2.31
N THR A 249 17.15 10.13 -2.81
CA THR A 249 15.98 10.92 -2.38
C THR A 249 15.59 10.53 -0.95
N LYS A 250 15.21 11.50 -0.10
CA LYS A 250 14.75 11.19 1.26
C LYS A 250 13.33 10.62 1.17
N LEU A 251 13.23 9.31 1.27
CA LEU A 251 11.96 8.61 1.11
C LEU A 251 11.59 7.80 2.35
N VAL A 252 10.28 7.66 2.59
CA VAL A 252 9.71 6.88 3.69
C VAL A 252 8.62 5.97 3.17
N ARG A 253 8.79 4.65 3.31
CA ARG A 253 7.79 3.63 2.97
C ARG A 253 6.93 3.29 4.19
N LEU A 254 5.65 3.63 4.13
CA LEU A 254 4.65 3.30 5.14
C LEU A 254 3.97 1.98 4.81
N GLY A 255 4.19 0.97 5.63
CA GLY A 255 3.50 -0.31 5.53
C GLY A 255 3.93 -1.20 6.66
N HIS A 256 3.16 -2.25 6.91
CA HIS A 256 3.62 -3.27 7.83
C HIS A 256 4.86 -3.93 7.21
N PRO A 257 6.03 -3.96 7.87
CA PRO A 257 7.27 -4.35 7.19
C PRO A 257 7.30 -5.84 6.79
N ALA A 258 6.48 -6.68 7.42
CA ALA A 258 6.14 -8.02 6.91
C ALA A 258 5.47 -8.08 5.52
N ARG A 259 4.96 -6.95 4.99
CA ARG A 259 4.29 -6.81 3.69
C ARG A 259 5.13 -6.12 2.63
N LEU A 260 6.39 -5.87 2.94
CA LEU A 260 7.32 -5.15 2.10
C LEU A 260 8.34 -6.11 1.52
N LEU A 261 8.79 -5.83 0.30
CA LEU A 261 9.90 -6.56 -0.31
C LEU A 261 11.20 -6.36 0.50
N PRO A 262 12.07 -7.38 0.61
CA PRO A 262 13.30 -7.29 1.39
C PRO A 262 14.17 -6.08 1.04
N GLN A 263 14.32 -5.77 -0.25
CA GLN A 263 15.14 -4.66 -0.73
C GLN A 263 14.62 -3.26 -0.36
N VAL A 264 13.35 -3.13 0.08
CA VAL A 264 12.77 -1.84 0.48
C VAL A 264 12.69 -1.67 2.00
N LEU A 265 13.11 -2.66 2.79
CA LEU A 265 12.97 -2.63 4.25
C LEU A 265 13.74 -1.47 4.90
N ASP A 266 14.90 -1.10 4.37
CA ASP A 266 15.68 0.04 4.87
C ASP A 266 14.97 1.39 4.70
N SER A 267 14.04 1.43 3.75
CA SER A 267 13.20 2.59 3.48
C SER A 267 11.92 2.60 4.31
N ALA A 268 11.60 1.51 5.01
CA ALA A 268 10.40 1.42 5.82
C ALA A 268 10.47 2.40 6.99
N LEU A 269 9.33 3.04 7.31
CA LEU A 269 9.25 4.00 8.40
C LEU A 269 9.80 3.44 9.71
N ASP A 270 9.41 2.22 10.07
CA ASP A 270 9.80 1.65 11.35
C ASP A 270 11.33 1.39 11.40
N ALA A 271 11.99 1.18 10.24
CA ALA A 271 13.45 1.05 10.13
C ALA A 271 14.16 2.37 10.39
N GLN A 272 13.66 3.43 9.76
CA GLN A 272 14.23 4.76 9.87
C GLN A 272 14.00 5.36 11.25
N VAL A 273 12.84 5.08 11.85
CA VAL A 273 12.57 5.46 13.25
C VAL A 273 13.59 4.79 14.16
N LEU A 274 13.90 3.50 14.00
CA LEU A 274 14.92 2.82 14.82
C LEU A 274 16.35 3.38 14.64
N ARG A 275 16.63 4.07 13.54
CA ARG A 275 17.91 4.74 13.29
C ARG A 275 17.93 6.19 13.77
N ALA A 276 16.78 6.78 14.07
CA ALA A 276 16.67 8.18 14.46
C ALA A 276 17.09 8.37 15.92
N ASP A 277 17.70 9.51 16.24
CA ASP A 277 18.24 9.80 17.58
C ASP A 277 17.18 9.67 18.69
N ASN A 278 15.95 10.12 18.42
CA ASN A 278 14.82 10.02 19.37
C ASN A 278 14.42 8.57 19.71
N SER A 279 14.80 7.59 18.90
CA SER A 279 14.53 6.18 19.16
C SER A 279 15.50 5.55 20.15
N SER A 280 16.74 6.06 20.25
CA SER A 280 17.69 5.59 21.25
C SER A 280 17.13 5.78 22.66
N LEU A 281 16.57 6.97 22.92
CA LEU A 281 15.87 7.31 24.16
C LEU A 281 14.66 6.41 24.42
N ALA A 282 13.86 6.11 23.39
CA ALA A 282 12.74 5.16 23.53
C ALA A 282 13.23 3.74 23.83
N GLY A 283 14.36 3.34 23.24
CA GLY A 283 15.02 2.06 23.49
C GLY A 283 15.51 1.92 24.94
N ASP A 284 16.03 3.00 25.53
CA ASP A 284 16.48 2.99 26.91
C ASP A 284 15.32 2.93 27.90
N ILE A 285 14.23 3.67 27.65
CA ILE A 285 12.97 3.54 28.42
C ILE A 285 12.44 2.10 28.35
N ARG A 286 12.50 1.46 27.17
CA ARG A 286 12.07 0.06 27.02
C ARG A 286 12.91 -0.92 27.82
N LYS A 287 14.24 -0.72 27.90
CA LYS A 287 15.12 -1.54 28.75
C LYS A 287 14.75 -1.38 30.23
N GLU A 288 14.49 -0.15 30.67
CA GLU A 288 14.08 0.14 32.04
C GLU A 288 12.72 -0.52 32.38
N MET A 289 11.74 -0.44 31.46
CA MET A 289 10.46 -1.12 31.60
C MET A 289 10.62 -2.64 31.73
N LYS A 290 11.55 -3.25 30.97
CA LYS A 290 11.84 -4.70 31.07
C LYS A 290 12.38 -5.07 32.45
N VAL A 291 13.25 -4.24 33.03
CA VAL A 291 13.75 -4.40 34.39
C VAL A 291 12.60 -4.28 35.41
N LEU A 292 11.73 -3.28 35.27
CA LEU A 292 10.56 -3.09 36.16
C LEU A 292 9.56 -4.24 36.08
N ASN A 293 9.28 -4.78 34.88
CA ASN A 293 8.44 -5.95 34.70
C ASN A 293 9.02 -7.19 35.42
N SER A 294 10.34 -7.39 35.34
CA SER A 294 11.01 -8.47 36.07
C SER A 294 10.91 -8.31 37.60
N LYS A 295 10.96 -7.08 38.11
CA LYS A 295 10.75 -6.76 39.52
C LYS A 295 9.29 -6.97 39.93
N LEU A 296 8.33 -6.64 39.08
CA LEU A 296 6.90 -6.83 39.32
C LEU A 296 6.54 -8.32 39.53
N LEU A 297 7.15 -9.20 38.74
CA LEU A 297 6.99 -10.65 38.84
C LEU A 297 7.53 -11.21 40.17
N LYS A 298 8.62 -10.64 40.69
CA LYS A 298 9.28 -11.08 41.93
C LYS A 298 8.69 -10.44 43.19
N ALA A 299 7.99 -9.32 43.07
CA ALA A 299 7.39 -8.63 44.22
C ALA A 299 6.30 -9.50 44.86
N LYS A 300 6.32 -9.62 46.19
CA LYS A 300 5.27 -10.32 46.97
C LYS A 300 4.25 -9.35 47.58
N ASP A 301 4.70 -8.16 47.95
CA ASP A 301 3.88 -7.13 48.61
C ASP A 301 2.96 -6.36 47.64
N LYS A 302 1.75 -6.05 48.11
CA LYS A 302 0.68 -5.42 47.31
C LYS A 302 0.97 -3.95 47.02
N ASN A 303 1.58 -3.22 47.95
CA ASN A 303 1.93 -1.81 47.74
C ASN A 303 3.06 -1.67 46.74
N THR A 304 4.10 -2.51 46.88
CA THR A 304 5.24 -2.56 45.96
C THR A 304 4.80 -2.88 44.52
N LYS A 305 3.87 -3.83 44.34
CA LYS A 305 3.27 -4.10 43.02
C LYS A 305 2.46 -2.92 42.48
N ARG A 306 1.83 -2.12 43.34
CA ARG A 306 1.06 -0.93 42.92
C ARG A 306 1.98 0.16 42.39
N ASP A 307 3.09 0.39 43.08
CA ASP A 307 4.04 1.45 42.74
C ASP A 307 4.79 1.13 41.44
N ILE A 308 5.27 -0.11 41.27
CA ILE A 308 5.88 -0.58 40.02
C ILE A 308 4.91 -0.43 38.83
N ARG A 309 3.62 -0.76 39.01
CA ARG A 309 2.62 -0.55 37.95
C ARG A 309 2.38 0.92 37.62
N LYS A 310 2.45 1.81 38.61
CA LYS A 310 2.32 3.26 38.40
C LYS A 310 3.51 3.78 37.60
N GLU A 311 4.72 3.36 37.95
CA GLU A 311 5.96 3.69 37.25
C GLU A 311 5.97 3.17 35.81
N LEU A 312 5.61 1.91 35.59
CA LEU A 312 5.44 1.31 34.25
C LEU A 312 4.47 2.11 33.38
N ARG A 313 3.34 2.59 33.96
CA ARG A 313 2.40 3.43 33.22
C ARG A 313 2.99 4.78 32.82
N THR A 314 3.82 5.37 33.67
CA THR A 314 4.49 6.64 33.37
C THR A 314 5.52 6.45 32.27
N LEU A 315 6.39 5.44 32.39
CA LEU A 315 7.39 5.11 31.38
C LEU A 315 6.76 4.75 30.03
N ALA A 316 5.67 3.95 30.03
CA ALA A 316 4.95 3.61 28.79
C ALA A 316 4.38 4.85 28.09
N LYS A 317 3.88 5.84 28.84
CA LYS A 317 3.42 7.11 28.26
C LYS A 317 4.57 7.91 27.66
N GLU A 318 5.72 7.94 28.33
CA GLU A 318 6.89 8.64 27.84
C GLU A 318 7.48 7.97 26.59
N GLU A 319 7.66 6.64 26.60
CA GLU A 319 8.12 5.86 25.45
C GLU A 319 7.24 6.14 24.22
N ARG A 320 5.91 6.08 24.40
CA ARG A 320 4.96 6.35 23.32
C ARG A 320 5.09 7.77 22.77
N LYS A 321 5.27 8.77 23.64
CA LYS A 321 5.48 10.16 23.23
C LYS A 321 6.76 10.32 22.43
N ARG A 322 7.86 9.71 22.88
CA ARG A 322 9.17 9.73 22.19
C ARG A 322 9.09 9.07 20.81
N GLN A 323 8.45 7.91 20.73
CA GLN A 323 8.21 7.24 19.45
C GLN A 323 7.37 8.09 18.48
N GLN A 324 6.30 8.73 18.97
CA GLN A 324 5.48 9.61 18.13
C GLN A 324 6.29 10.78 17.57
N LEU A 325 7.16 11.38 18.37
CA LEU A 325 8.07 12.44 17.92
C LEU A 325 9.06 11.94 16.89
N ALA A 326 9.67 10.76 17.10
CA ALA A 326 10.58 10.15 16.13
C ALA A 326 9.88 9.87 14.78
N VAL A 327 8.66 9.32 14.82
CA VAL A 327 7.84 9.08 13.63
C VAL A 327 7.52 10.38 12.91
N ALA A 328 7.10 11.40 13.65
CA ALA A 328 6.76 12.71 13.09
C ALA A 328 7.98 13.36 12.42
N ASP A 329 9.15 13.28 13.04
CA ASP A 329 10.40 13.83 12.49
C ASP A 329 10.83 13.13 11.20
N VAL A 330 10.82 11.78 11.19
CA VAL A 330 11.13 11.00 9.99
C VAL A 330 10.20 11.34 8.83
N ILE A 331 8.88 11.41 9.07
CA ILE A 331 7.92 11.76 8.01
C ILE A 331 8.06 13.22 7.60
N LYS A 332 8.34 14.14 8.54
CA LYS A 332 8.53 15.56 8.25
C LYS A 332 9.72 15.79 7.34
N ASN A 333 10.84 15.10 7.60
CA ASN A 333 12.10 15.26 6.87
C ASN A 333 12.15 14.49 5.53
N ALA A 334 11.14 13.68 5.22
CA ALA A 334 11.02 12.99 3.95
C ALA A 334 10.48 13.91 2.83
N ASP A 335 11.12 13.83 1.67
CA ASP A 335 10.68 14.47 0.42
C ASP A 335 9.53 13.65 -0.20
N VAL A 336 9.61 12.32 -0.11
CA VAL A 336 8.63 11.39 -0.69
C VAL A 336 8.14 10.39 0.38
N VAL A 337 6.83 10.37 0.60
CA VAL A 337 6.17 9.34 1.43
C VAL A 337 5.46 8.35 0.52
N LEU A 338 5.72 7.07 0.71
CA LEU A 338 5.18 5.99 -0.13
C LEU A 338 4.27 5.07 0.68
N SER A 339 3.06 4.80 0.20
CA SER A 339 2.11 3.91 0.90
C SER A 339 1.14 3.23 -0.06
N THR A 340 0.45 2.18 0.36
CA THR A 340 -0.75 1.77 -0.40
C THR A 340 -1.85 2.83 -0.25
N LEU A 341 -2.83 2.86 -1.15
CA LEU A 341 -3.98 3.77 -1.05
C LEU A 341 -4.64 3.72 0.34
N THR A 342 -4.86 2.51 0.87
CA THR A 342 -5.36 2.33 2.23
C THR A 342 -4.36 2.77 3.29
N GLY A 343 -3.06 2.54 3.07
CA GLY A 343 -1.97 2.96 3.95
C GLY A 343 -1.88 4.47 4.14
N ALA A 344 -2.32 5.26 3.15
CA ALA A 344 -2.39 6.72 3.25
C ALA A 344 -3.32 7.19 4.38
N SER A 345 -4.31 6.39 4.79
CA SER A 345 -5.17 6.71 5.94
C SER A 345 -4.47 6.56 7.31
N SER A 346 -3.18 6.24 7.34
CA SER A 346 -2.43 6.06 8.58
C SER A 346 -2.55 7.29 9.48
N LYS A 347 -2.81 7.06 10.77
CA LYS A 347 -2.82 8.11 11.79
C LYS A 347 -1.49 8.87 11.87
N LYS A 348 -0.39 8.21 11.44
CA LYS A 348 0.94 8.80 11.34
C LYS A 348 1.01 9.96 10.31
N LEU A 349 0.04 10.05 9.39
CA LEU A 349 -0.08 11.10 8.36
C LEU A 349 -1.17 12.14 8.67
N TYR A 350 -1.72 12.15 9.88
CA TYR A 350 -2.74 13.15 10.25
C TYR A 350 -2.11 14.54 10.39
N GLY A 351 -2.74 15.54 9.78
CA GLY A 351 -2.22 16.91 9.74
C GLY A 351 -1.05 17.14 8.79
N ILE A 352 -0.62 16.12 8.05
CA ILE A 352 0.43 16.24 7.03
C ILE A 352 -0.22 16.44 5.67
N THR A 353 0.20 17.50 4.99
CA THR A 353 -0.22 17.84 3.63
C THR A 353 0.92 17.57 2.65
N PHE A 354 0.56 17.32 1.40
CA PHE A 354 1.49 17.06 0.32
C PHE A 354 1.19 18.00 -0.84
N ASP A 355 2.23 18.44 -1.55
CA ASP A 355 2.08 19.33 -2.70
C ASP A 355 1.61 18.56 -3.95
N LEU A 356 1.97 17.27 -4.02
CA LEU A 356 1.57 16.37 -5.10
C LEU A 356 1.23 14.98 -4.55
N VAL A 357 0.07 14.47 -4.97
CA VAL A 357 -0.33 13.07 -4.76
C VAL A 357 -0.18 12.30 -6.07
N ILE A 358 0.62 11.24 -6.07
CA ILE A 358 0.78 10.36 -7.23
C ILE A 358 0.12 9.02 -6.93
N ILE A 359 -0.67 8.50 -7.86
CA ILE A 359 -1.26 7.16 -7.76
C ILE A 359 -0.82 6.36 -8.98
N ASP A 360 0.06 5.37 -8.77
CA ASP A 360 0.41 4.36 -9.78
C ASP A 360 -0.62 3.22 -9.76
N GLU A 361 -0.81 2.59 -10.91
CA GLU A 361 -1.88 1.62 -11.19
C GLU A 361 -3.28 2.12 -10.79
N ALA A 362 -3.56 3.41 -11.04
CA ALA A 362 -4.84 4.04 -10.76
C ALA A 362 -6.01 3.41 -11.54
N ALA A 363 -5.74 2.80 -12.69
CA ALA A 363 -6.71 2.05 -13.49
C ALA A 363 -7.05 0.66 -12.90
N GLN A 364 -6.33 0.22 -11.87
CA GLN A 364 -6.60 -1.02 -11.14
C GLN A 364 -7.15 -0.75 -9.73
N ALA A 365 -7.50 0.50 -9.43
CA ALA A 365 -7.94 0.94 -8.12
C ALA A 365 -9.41 1.39 -8.15
N LEU A 366 -10.16 0.95 -7.14
CA LEU A 366 -11.49 1.51 -6.87
C LEU A 366 -11.36 3.01 -6.61
N GLU A 367 -12.19 3.82 -7.26
CA GLU A 367 -12.13 5.29 -7.11
C GLU A 367 -12.27 5.74 -5.63
N MET A 368 -13.05 5.03 -4.80
CA MET A 368 -13.22 5.36 -3.39
C MET A 368 -11.92 5.16 -2.59
N ALA A 369 -11.06 4.22 -3.01
CA ALA A 369 -9.75 4.04 -2.41
C ALA A 369 -8.77 5.15 -2.82
N CYS A 370 -8.87 5.67 -4.05
CA CYS A 370 -8.06 6.81 -4.51
C CYS A 370 -8.30 8.06 -3.65
N TRP A 371 -9.55 8.31 -3.26
CA TRP A 371 -9.91 9.46 -2.42
C TRP A 371 -9.22 9.47 -1.04
N ILE A 372 -8.81 8.32 -0.50
CA ILE A 372 -8.03 8.25 0.75
C ILE A 372 -6.71 9.04 0.62
N ALA A 373 -6.07 8.99 -0.54
CA ALA A 373 -4.82 9.68 -0.81
C ALA A 373 -5.04 11.08 -1.38
N LEU A 374 -5.98 11.24 -2.32
CA LEU A 374 -6.21 12.50 -3.04
C LEU A 374 -6.63 13.67 -2.13
N LEU A 375 -7.30 13.38 -1.01
CA LEU A 375 -7.68 14.40 -0.03
C LEU A 375 -6.48 15.04 0.71
N LYS A 376 -5.26 14.56 0.50
CA LYS A 376 -4.06 15.03 1.19
C LYS A 376 -3.23 16.07 0.44
N GLY A 377 -3.59 16.38 -0.81
CA GLY A 377 -2.87 17.37 -1.60
C GLY A 377 -3.76 18.15 -2.58
N PRO A 378 -3.28 19.29 -3.08
CA PRO A 378 -4.03 20.15 -4.00
C PRO A 378 -3.96 19.70 -5.45
N ARG A 379 -3.03 18.79 -5.77
CA ARG A 379 -2.75 18.34 -7.13
C ARG A 379 -2.47 16.85 -7.16
N CYS A 380 -2.84 16.18 -8.26
CA CYS A 380 -2.55 14.77 -8.44
C CYS A 380 -2.00 14.39 -9.83
N VAL A 381 -1.24 13.30 -9.85
CA VAL A 381 -0.87 12.55 -11.06
C VAL A 381 -1.40 11.13 -10.92
N LEU A 382 -2.22 10.70 -11.86
CA LEU A 382 -2.74 9.33 -11.92
C LEU A 382 -2.03 8.62 -13.05
N ALA A 383 -1.43 7.47 -12.78
CA ALA A 383 -0.80 6.66 -13.79
C ALA A 383 -1.48 5.29 -13.87
N GLY A 384 -1.73 4.81 -15.07
CA GLY A 384 -2.41 3.53 -15.26
C GLY A 384 -2.62 3.19 -16.71
N ASP A 385 -3.36 2.11 -16.94
CA ASP A 385 -3.84 1.70 -18.24
C ASP A 385 -5.23 1.11 -18.11
N HIS A 386 -6.24 1.88 -18.51
CA HIS A 386 -7.66 1.50 -18.44
C HIS A 386 -8.07 0.45 -19.49
N LEU A 387 -7.14 0.03 -20.35
CA LEU A 387 -7.34 -1.07 -21.29
C LEU A 387 -6.79 -2.40 -20.76
N GLN A 388 -6.24 -2.41 -19.55
CA GLN A 388 -5.85 -3.61 -18.81
C GLN A 388 -6.94 -3.99 -17.79
N LEU A 389 -6.61 -4.92 -16.88
CA LEU A 389 -7.56 -5.44 -15.89
C LEU A 389 -8.06 -4.31 -14.96
N PRO A 390 -9.39 -4.17 -14.78
CA PRO A 390 -9.98 -3.26 -13.80
C PRO A 390 -9.79 -3.79 -12.36
N PRO A 391 -10.12 -3.00 -11.32
CA PRO A 391 -10.22 -3.53 -9.96
C PRO A 391 -11.20 -4.70 -9.88
N THR A 392 -10.91 -5.67 -9.01
CA THR A 392 -11.82 -6.79 -8.75
C THR A 392 -12.93 -6.36 -7.78
N VAL A 393 -14.18 -6.57 -8.18
CA VAL A 393 -15.38 -6.37 -7.35
C VAL A 393 -16.10 -7.71 -7.22
N GLN A 394 -16.30 -8.17 -5.98
CA GLN A 394 -16.91 -9.47 -5.68
C GLN A 394 -18.43 -9.44 -5.82
N SER A 395 -19.07 -8.32 -5.47
CA SER A 395 -20.50 -8.12 -5.62
C SER A 395 -20.83 -7.79 -7.06
N ALA A 396 -21.42 -8.75 -7.77
CA ALA A 396 -21.93 -8.54 -9.13
C ALA A 396 -22.95 -7.37 -9.20
N GLU A 397 -23.71 -7.15 -8.13
CA GLU A 397 -24.63 -6.01 -8.04
C GLU A 397 -23.87 -4.68 -7.93
N ALA A 398 -22.83 -4.61 -7.08
CA ALA A 398 -22.02 -3.40 -6.96
C ALA A 398 -21.26 -3.10 -8.25
N GLU A 399 -20.73 -4.13 -8.91
CA GLU A 399 -20.07 -4.02 -10.21
C GLU A 399 -21.01 -3.45 -11.26
N LYS A 400 -22.23 -4.01 -11.38
CA LYS A 400 -23.25 -3.51 -12.31
C LYS A 400 -23.67 -2.06 -12.03
N LYS A 401 -23.61 -1.63 -10.76
CA LYS A 401 -23.89 -0.25 -10.34
C LYS A 401 -22.70 0.70 -10.52
N GLY A 402 -21.60 0.24 -11.11
CA GLY A 402 -20.47 1.07 -11.52
C GLY A 402 -19.34 1.15 -10.49
N MET A 403 -19.29 0.27 -9.48
CA MET A 403 -18.20 0.25 -8.50
C MET A 403 -16.83 -0.06 -9.14
N GLY A 404 -16.81 -0.86 -10.23
CA GLY A 404 -15.59 -1.20 -10.97
C GLY A 404 -15.04 -0.06 -11.84
N LYS A 405 -15.84 0.98 -12.12
CA LYS A 405 -15.39 2.12 -12.94
C LYS A 405 -14.32 2.91 -12.18
N THR A 406 -13.13 3.03 -12.76
CA THR A 406 -12.02 3.67 -12.07
C THR A 406 -12.01 5.19 -12.23
N LEU A 407 -11.33 5.87 -11.31
CA LEU A 407 -11.11 7.32 -11.43
C LEU A 407 -10.36 7.65 -12.73
N PHE A 408 -9.40 6.80 -13.11
CA PHE A 408 -8.62 6.97 -14.33
C PHE A 408 -9.51 6.93 -15.57
N GLU A 409 -10.38 5.93 -15.69
CA GLU A 409 -11.37 5.83 -16.77
C GLU A 409 -12.29 7.04 -16.82
N ARG A 410 -12.90 7.38 -15.67
CA ARG A 410 -13.86 8.48 -15.58
C ARG A 410 -13.26 9.82 -16.02
N LEU A 411 -12.02 10.10 -15.64
CA LEU A 411 -11.33 11.33 -16.03
C LEU A 411 -10.81 11.29 -17.47
N THR A 412 -10.41 10.11 -17.97
CA THR A 412 -10.03 9.93 -19.38
C THR A 412 -11.23 10.21 -20.30
N GLU A 413 -12.41 9.68 -19.96
CA GLU A 413 -13.66 9.96 -20.71
C GLU A 413 -14.07 11.43 -20.62
N ALA A 414 -13.87 12.05 -19.46
CA ALA A 414 -14.28 13.42 -19.20
C ALA A 414 -13.43 14.47 -19.91
N TYR A 415 -12.11 14.30 -19.92
CA TYR A 415 -11.15 15.33 -20.32
C TYR A 415 -10.23 14.91 -21.47
N GLY A 416 -10.11 13.60 -21.74
CA GLY A 416 -9.28 13.07 -22.83
C GLY A 416 -7.84 13.60 -22.79
N ASP A 417 -7.35 13.99 -23.97
CA ASP A 417 -5.98 14.44 -24.20
C ASP A 417 -5.65 15.80 -23.53
N GLN A 418 -6.64 16.50 -22.96
CA GLN A 418 -6.41 17.75 -22.24
C GLN A 418 -5.52 17.54 -21.01
N ILE A 419 -5.74 16.43 -20.30
CA ILE A 419 -5.00 16.07 -19.08
C ILE A 419 -4.25 14.76 -19.20
N THR A 420 -4.45 14.02 -20.30
CA THR A 420 -3.89 12.68 -20.50
C THR A 420 -2.70 12.72 -21.45
N SER A 421 -1.67 11.95 -21.17
CA SER A 421 -0.61 11.65 -22.14
C SER A 421 -0.32 10.17 -22.15
N MET A 422 -0.35 9.60 -23.35
CA MET A 422 -0.11 8.19 -23.59
C MET A 422 1.35 7.97 -24.00
N LEU A 423 2.02 7.05 -23.32
CA LEU A 423 3.34 6.58 -23.73
C LEU A 423 3.19 5.65 -24.93
N THR A 424 4.05 5.82 -25.94
CA THR A 424 3.88 5.15 -27.24
C THR A 424 4.99 4.17 -27.57
N ILE A 425 6.16 4.30 -26.93
CA ILE A 425 7.32 3.45 -27.21
C ILE A 425 7.39 2.35 -26.16
N GLN A 426 7.34 1.08 -26.59
CA GLN A 426 7.43 -0.08 -25.69
C GLN A 426 8.76 -0.83 -25.82
N TYR A 427 9.17 -1.44 -24.71
CA TYR A 427 10.50 -2.04 -24.53
C TYR A 427 10.44 -3.50 -24.05
N ARG A 428 9.30 -4.19 -24.23
CA ARG A 428 9.07 -5.53 -23.66
C ARG A 428 8.79 -6.61 -24.70
N MET A 429 7.78 -6.43 -25.54
CA MET A 429 7.17 -7.52 -26.32
C MET A 429 7.64 -7.47 -27.76
N HIS A 430 8.12 -8.58 -28.34
CA HIS A 430 8.48 -8.70 -29.77
C HIS A 430 7.42 -8.13 -30.73
N GLU A 431 7.83 -7.65 -31.91
CA GLU A 431 6.98 -6.87 -32.84
C GLU A 431 5.68 -7.60 -33.19
N LEU A 432 5.77 -8.88 -33.54
CA LEU A 432 4.61 -9.73 -33.83
C LEU A 432 3.61 -9.83 -32.67
N ILE A 433 4.08 -9.79 -31.41
CA ILE A 433 3.21 -9.81 -30.21
C ILE A 433 2.59 -8.42 -30.00
N MET A 434 3.42 -7.39 -30.11
CA MET A 434 3.01 -6.00 -29.92
C MET A 434 1.96 -5.57 -30.94
N ASN A 435 2.13 -5.90 -32.23
CA ASN A 435 1.29 -5.42 -33.33
C ASN A 435 -0.20 -5.72 -33.11
N TRP A 436 -0.53 -6.93 -32.63
CA TRP A 436 -1.91 -7.26 -32.30
C TRP A 436 -2.45 -6.35 -31.20
N SER A 437 -1.76 -6.24 -30.07
CA SER A 437 -2.21 -5.42 -28.94
C SER A 437 -2.30 -3.93 -29.30
N SER A 438 -1.35 -3.42 -30.09
CA SER A 438 -1.32 -2.04 -30.56
C SER A 438 -2.52 -1.73 -31.44
N ASN A 439 -2.84 -2.61 -32.39
CA ASN A 439 -3.96 -2.44 -33.31
C ASN A 439 -5.31 -2.51 -32.58
N GLU A 440 -5.54 -3.59 -31.83
CA GLU A 440 -6.85 -3.87 -31.21
C GLU A 440 -7.18 -2.93 -30.05
N LEU A 441 -6.19 -2.58 -29.21
CA LEU A 441 -6.43 -1.84 -27.98
C LEU A 441 -5.99 -0.37 -28.09
N TYR A 442 -4.87 -0.12 -28.75
CA TYR A 442 -4.18 1.17 -28.68
C TYR A 442 -4.21 1.97 -29.99
N LYS A 443 -5.08 1.61 -30.95
CA LYS A 443 -5.28 2.32 -32.22
C LYS A 443 -3.97 2.54 -33.00
N ASN A 444 -3.09 1.53 -33.00
CA ASN A 444 -1.76 1.56 -33.62
C ASN A 444 -0.80 2.64 -33.09
N LYS A 445 -1.05 3.18 -31.88
CA LYS A 445 -0.16 4.19 -31.27
C LYS A 445 1.08 3.58 -30.61
N VAL A 446 1.03 2.32 -30.19
CA VAL A 446 2.16 1.64 -29.52
C VAL A 446 3.11 1.03 -30.54
N HIS A 447 4.39 1.33 -30.44
CA HIS A 447 5.42 0.89 -31.38
C HIS A 447 6.76 0.63 -30.68
N PHE A 448 7.69 0.00 -31.41
CA PHE A 448 9.07 -0.21 -30.96
C PHE A 448 9.96 1.00 -31.29
N PRO A 449 11.03 1.24 -30.51
CA PRO A 449 12.16 1.99 -31.01
C PRO A 449 12.85 1.20 -32.14
N TRP A 450 13.06 1.84 -33.29
CA TRP A 450 13.56 1.25 -34.55
C TRP A 450 14.89 0.47 -34.46
N HIS A 451 15.62 0.48 -33.33
CA HIS A 451 17.03 0.12 -33.31
C HIS A 451 17.49 -1.04 -32.40
N PHE A 452 16.66 -1.70 -31.60
CA PHE A 452 17.23 -2.74 -30.70
C PHE A 452 16.39 -4.00 -30.43
N TYR A 453 15.05 -3.93 -30.43
CA TYR A 453 14.25 -5.00 -29.84
C TYR A 453 13.25 -5.68 -30.77
N ALA A 454 13.17 -5.28 -32.04
CA ALA A 454 12.18 -5.81 -32.98
C ALA A 454 12.35 -7.31 -33.29
N SER A 455 13.54 -7.90 -33.07
CA SER A 455 13.91 -9.26 -33.50
C SER A 455 14.38 -10.20 -32.38
N HIS A 456 14.13 -9.88 -31.11
CA HIS A 456 14.55 -10.76 -30.01
C HIS A 456 13.72 -12.04 -29.98
N LEU A 457 14.33 -13.16 -30.32
CA LEU A 457 13.75 -14.51 -30.28
C LEU A 457 14.33 -15.32 -29.12
N LEU A 458 13.61 -16.37 -28.68
CA LEU A 458 14.09 -17.30 -27.65
C LEU A 458 15.44 -17.94 -28.02
N GLY A 459 15.69 -18.17 -29.32
CA GLY A 459 16.97 -18.69 -29.81
C GLY A 459 18.17 -17.77 -29.54
N ASN A 460 17.95 -16.46 -29.44
CA ASN A 460 19.00 -15.49 -29.15
C ASN A 460 19.52 -15.65 -27.72
N CYS A 461 18.66 -16.04 -26.77
CA CYS A 461 19.07 -16.32 -25.38
C CYS A 461 19.98 -17.55 -25.28
N VAL A 462 19.70 -18.59 -26.09
CA VAL A 462 20.51 -19.82 -26.12
C VAL A 462 21.92 -19.51 -26.61
N SER A 463 22.05 -18.72 -27.69
CA SER A 463 23.36 -18.30 -28.18
C SER A 463 24.16 -17.52 -27.14
N ALA A 464 23.54 -16.63 -26.35
CA ALA A 464 24.25 -15.86 -25.31
C ALA A 464 24.74 -16.72 -24.14
N ILE A 465 23.99 -17.76 -23.75
CA ILE A 465 24.38 -18.69 -22.68
C ILE A 465 25.57 -19.56 -23.10
N PHE A 466 25.63 -19.98 -24.36
CA PHE A 466 26.73 -20.81 -24.89
C PHE A 466 27.93 -20.01 -25.43
N SER A 467 27.86 -18.67 -25.45
CA SER A 467 28.94 -17.80 -25.93
C SER A 467 29.72 -17.08 -24.82
N SER A 468 29.45 -17.39 -23.54
CA SER A 468 30.23 -16.84 -22.42
C SER A 468 31.43 -17.76 -22.16
N PRO A 469 32.69 -17.29 -22.31
CA PRO A 469 33.89 -18.07 -22.00
C PRO A 469 34.06 -18.34 -20.50
#